data_AF-A0A452CE92-F1
#
_entry.id   AF-A0A452CE92-F1
#
_cell.length_a   1.000
_cell.length_b   1.000
_cell.length_c   1.000
_cell.angle_alpha   90.00
_cell.angle_beta   90.00
_cell.angle_gamma   90.00
#
_symmetry.space_group_name_H-M   'P 1'
#
loop_
_entity.id
_entity.type
_entity.pdbx_description
1 polymer ?
#
loop_
_entity_poly.entity_id
_entity_poly.type
_entity_poly.pdbx_seq_one_letter_code
_entity_poly.pdbx_strand_id
1 'polypeptide(L)'
;MPLAKDLLHPSPEEEKRKHKKKRLVQSPNSYFMDVKCPGEEITCSSGESTGPQELDKGCYKITTVFSHAQTVVLCVGCSTVLCQPTGGKARLTEGCSFRRKQH
;
A
#
# COMPACT_ATOMS: atom_id res chain seq x y z
N MET A 1 -31.02 -7.64 -30.45
CA MET A 1 -31.01 -8.66 -29.39
C MET A 1 -29.58 -8.81 -28.93
N PRO A 2 -29.24 -8.78 -27.62
CA PRO A 2 -27.87 -9.00 -27.21
C PRO A 2 -27.45 -10.39 -27.67
N LEU A 3 -26.24 -10.50 -28.24
CA LEU A 3 -25.60 -11.79 -28.49
C LEU A 3 -25.69 -12.65 -27.23
N ALA A 4 -25.92 -13.95 -27.39
CA ALA A 4 -26.00 -14.88 -26.27
C ALA A 4 -24.76 -14.72 -25.36
N LYS A 5 -24.98 -14.42 -24.07
CA LYS A 5 -23.88 -14.25 -23.12
C LYS A 5 -23.42 -15.62 -22.65
N ASP A 6 -22.13 -15.91 -22.83
CA ASP A 6 -21.50 -17.08 -22.24
C ASP A 6 -21.44 -16.91 -20.71
N LEU A 7 -22.15 -17.77 -19.98
CA LEU A 7 -22.21 -17.74 -18.52
C LEU A 7 -21.06 -18.51 -17.87
N LEU A 8 -20.46 -19.46 -18.60
CA LEU A 8 -19.40 -20.33 -18.09
C LEU A 8 -18.03 -19.72 -18.31
N HIS A 9 -17.84 -18.97 -19.41
CA HIS A 9 -16.56 -18.33 -19.74
C HIS A 9 -16.75 -16.84 -20.03
N PRO A 10 -17.15 -16.04 -19.02
CA PRO A 10 -17.24 -14.60 -19.18
C PRO A 10 -15.85 -14.00 -19.47
N SER A 11 -15.80 -12.87 -20.17
CA SER A 11 -14.54 -12.19 -20.41
C SER A 11 -13.93 -11.66 -19.10
N PRO A 12 -12.58 -11.61 -18.98
CA PRO A 12 -11.92 -11.14 -17.75
C PRO A 12 -12.26 -9.68 -17.42
N GLU A 13 -12.56 -8.86 -18.43
CA GLU A 13 -12.97 -7.47 -18.25
C GLU A 13 -14.37 -7.37 -17.61
N GLU A 14 -15.31 -8.20 -18.06
CA GLU A 14 -16.65 -8.27 -17.48
C GLU A 14 -16.62 -8.76 -16.04
N GLU A 15 -15.78 -9.76 -15.74
CA GLU A 15 -15.63 -10.26 -14.38
C GLU A 15 -14.98 -9.24 -13.43
N LYS A 16 -14.04 -8.43 -13.92
CA LYS A 16 -13.42 -7.35 -13.14
C LYS A 16 -14.41 -6.23 -12.80
N ARG A 17 -15.39 -5.96 -13.67
CA ARG A 17 -16.46 -4.97 -13.44
C ARG A 17 -17.51 -5.46 -12.44
N LYS A 18 -17.70 -6.76 -12.29
CA LYS A 18 -18.64 -7.33 -11.31
C LYS A 18 -18.17 -7.07 -9.87
N HIS A 19 -19.14 -6.90 -8.97
CA HIS A 19 -18.87 -6.88 -7.54
C HIS A 19 -18.18 -8.18 -7.09
N LYS A 20 -17.25 -8.11 -6.13
CA LYS A 20 -16.42 -9.25 -5.68
C LYS A 20 -17.20 -10.54 -5.34
N LYS A 21 -18.43 -10.43 -4.81
CA LYS A 21 -19.32 -11.57 -4.49
C LYS A 21 -20.16 -12.08 -5.67
N LYS A 22 -20.24 -11.31 -6.78
CA LYS A 22 -21.05 -11.61 -7.97
C LYS A 22 -20.20 -12.10 -9.16
N ARG A 23 -18.90 -12.35 -8.94
CA ARG A 23 -18.01 -12.99 -9.91
C ARG A 23 -18.36 -14.46 -10.07
N LEU A 24 -17.84 -15.11 -11.13
CA LEU A 24 -18.05 -16.55 -11.30
C LEU A 24 -17.43 -17.29 -10.11
N VAL A 25 -16.20 -16.90 -9.75
CA VAL A 25 -15.55 -17.30 -8.50
C VAL A 25 -15.29 -16.07 -7.65
N GLN A 26 -15.71 -16.12 -6.39
CA GLN A 26 -15.54 -14.99 -5.47
C GLN A 26 -14.05 -14.79 -5.14
N SER A 27 -13.56 -13.57 -5.34
CA SER A 27 -12.17 -13.19 -5.06
C SER A 27 -12.09 -11.79 -4.45
N PRO A 28 -11.18 -11.56 -3.49
CA PRO A 28 -11.01 -10.23 -2.89
C PRO A 28 -10.47 -9.22 -3.90
N ASN A 29 -10.76 -7.93 -3.68
CA ASN A 29 -10.17 -6.81 -4.44
C ASN A 29 -8.95 -6.20 -3.74
N SER A 30 -8.66 -6.66 -2.51
CA SER A 30 -7.53 -6.21 -1.70
C SER A 30 -6.26 -6.99 -2.06
N TYR A 31 -5.11 -6.42 -1.68
CA TYR A 31 -3.80 -7.01 -1.97
C TYR A 31 -2.78 -6.50 -0.94
N PHE A 32 -1.67 -7.22 -0.82
CA PHE A 32 -0.51 -6.76 -0.07
C PHE A 32 0.45 -5.99 -0.98
N MET A 33 1.09 -4.98 -0.43
CA MET A 33 2.07 -4.15 -1.13
C MET A 33 3.33 -4.01 -0.28
N ASP A 34 4.47 -4.00 -0.93
CA ASP A 34 5.76 -3.59 -0.37
C ASP A 34 5.87 -2.08 -0.49
N VAL A 35 5.84 -1.36 0.64
CA VAL A 35 6.01 0.09 0.69
C VAL A 35 7.43 0.40 1.15
N LYS A 36 8.15 1.16 0.33
CA LYS A 36 9.46 1.69 0.64
C LYS A 36 9.29 3.09 1.21
N CYS A 37 9.85 3.30 2.40
CA CYS A 37 9.86 4.60 3.05
C CYS A 37 10.65 5.62 2.20
N PRO A 38 10.14 6.87 2.04
CA PRO A 38 10.97 7.96 1.55
C PRO A 38 12.06 8.15 2.60
N GLY A 39 13.31 7.95 2.22
CA GLY A 39 14.42 8.41 3.04
C GLY A 39 14.44 9.93 2.95
N GLU A 40 13.56 10.62 3.69
CA GLU A 40 13.69 12.06 3.84
C GLU A 40 14.86 12.32 4.79
N GLU A 41 15.87 13.02 4.28
CA GLU A 41 16.71 13.87 5.10
C GLU A 41 15.79 14.92 5.73
N ILE A 42 15.28 14.65 6.93
CA ILE A 42 14.80 15.73 7.77
C ILE A 42 16.06 16.52 8.13
N THR A 43 16.38 17.55 7.34
CA THR A 43 17.33 18.57 7.75
C THR A 43 16.73 19.22 8.99
N CYS A 44 17.17 18.77 10.16
CA CYS A 44 16.96 19.44 11.43
C CYS A 44 17.65 20.81 11.36
N SER A 45 16.91 21.83 10.93
CA SER A 45 17.22 23.23 11.16
C SER A 45 16.92 23.58 12.62
N SER A 46 17.64 22.96 13.55
CA SER A 46 17.87 23.45 14.91
C SER A 46 18.85 22.49 15.58
N GLY A 47 20.08 22.96 15.78
CA GLY A 47 21.10 22.19 16.46
C GLY A 47 20.79 22.03 17.94
N GLU A 48 21.12 20.87 18.48
CA GLU A 48 21.85 20.78 19.75
C GLU A 48 22.52 19.40 19.89
N SER A 49 23.79 19.46 20.24
CA SER A 49 24.72 18.35 20.42
C SER A 49 24.55 17.73 21.81
N THR A 50 24.31 16.42 21.91
CA THR A 50 25.00 15.46 22.83
C THR A 50 24.31 14.08 22.81
N GLY A 51 24.89 13.12 22.11
CA GLY A 51 24.49 11.70 22.17
C GLY A 51 25.30 10.84 21.20
N PRO A 52 25.64 9.58 21.54
CA PRO A 52 26.47 8.72 20.69
C PRO A 52 25.73 8.38 19.39
N GLN A 53 26.26 8.94 18.31
CA GLN A 53 26.08 8.67 16.88
C GLN A 53 25.36 7.35 16.52
N GLU A 54 24.04 7.41 16.31
CA GLU A 54 23.40 6.68 15.21
C GLU A 54 22.82 7.72 14.27
N LEU A 55 23.57 8.01 13.21
CA LEU A 55 23.17 8.90 12.13
C LEU A 55 21.89 8.34 11.51
N ASP A 56 20.75 9.02 11.69
CA ASP A 56 19.48 8.78 10.97
C ASP A 56 19.69 9.04 9.47
N LYS A 57 20.42 8.12 8.83
CA LYS A 57 20.54 7.98 7.38
C LYS A 57 19.19 7.49 6.87
N GLY A 58 18.63 8.17 5.87
CA GLY A 58 17.31 7.90 5.30
C GLY A 58 16.90 6.42 5.31
N CYS A 59 15.76 6.13 5.94
CA CYS A 59 15.28 4.76 6.05
C CYS A 59 14.76 4.26 4.69
N TYR A 60 15.43 3.29 4.09
CA TYR A 60 14.99 2.62 2.86
C TYR A 60 14.38 1.23 3.13
N LYS A 61 13.97 0.97 4.37
CA LYS A 61 13.35 -0.32 4.74
C LYS A 61 12.03 -0.50 4.00
N ILE A 62 11.81 -1.72 3.53
CA ILE A 62 10.58 -2.14 2.86
C ILE A 62 9.68 -2.77 3.92
N THR A 63 8.44 -2.30 4.01
CA THR A 63 7.42 -2.86 4.90
C THR A 63 6.26 -3.40 4.08
N THR A 64 5.68 -4.51 4.53
CA THR A 64 4.49 -5.08 3.90
C THR A 64 3.24 -4.43 4.46
N VAL A 65 2.47 -3.77 3.62
CA VAL A 65 1.25 -3.05 3.99
C VAL A 65 0.05 -3.67 3.27
N PHE A 66 -1.09 -3.75 3.95
CA PHE A 66 -2.35 -4.17 3.35
C PHE A 66 -3.05 -2.99 2.65
N SER A 67 -3.60 -3.21 1.45
CA SER A 67 -4.14 -2.10 0.64
C SER A 67 -5.36 -1.39 1.24
N HIS A 68 -6.10 -2.02 2.15
CA HIS A 68 -7.21 -1.42 2.88
C HIS A 68 -6.93 -1.42 4.39
N ALA A 69 -5.68 -1.10 4.78
CA ALA A 69 -5.29 -1.00 6.18
C ALA A 69 -6.21 -0.02 6.93
N GLN A 70 -6.74 -0.48 8.07
CA GLN A 70 -7.61 0.32 8.95
C GLN A 70 -6.84 1.09 10.02
N THR A 71 -5.57 0.74 10.23
CA THR A 71 -4.67 1.38 11.18
C THR A 71 -3.62 2.21 10.44
N VAL A 72 -3.09 3.22 11.12
CA VAL A 72 -1.90 3.94 10.64
C VAL A 72 -0.71 2.96 10.69
N VAL A 73 0.01 2.83 9.58
CA VAL A 73 1.19 1.95 9.50
C VAL A 73 2.45 2.79 9.58
N LEU A 74 3.32 2.42 10.51
CA LEU A 74 4.60 3.10 10.76
C LEU A 74 5.76 2.26 10.21
N CYS A 75 6.83 2.95 9.79
CA CYS A 75 8.09 2.31 9.44
C CYS A 75 8.79 1.78 10.71
N VAL A 76 9.33 0.56 10.65
CA VAL A 76 10.04 -0.07 11.77
C VAL A 76 11.37 0.63 12.11
N GLY A 77 11.96 1.37 11.16
CA GLY A 77 13.26 2.04 11.34
C GLY A 77 13.16 3.49 11.80
N CYS A 78 12.33 4.30 11.15
CA CYS A 78 12.26 5.74 11.37
C CYS A 78 10.94 6.22 12.01
N SER A 79 10.04 5.32 12.39
CA SER A 79 8.70 5.62 12.92
C SER A 79 7.83 6.54 12.04
N THR A 80 8.27 6.86 10.82
CA THR A 80 7.51 7.66 9.86
C THR A 80 6.22 6.96 9.47
N VAL A 81 5.15 7.74 9.33
CA VAL A 81 3.86 7.26 8.83
C VAL A 81 4.00 6.87 7.35
N LEU A 82 3.71 5.62 7.02
CA LEU A 82 3.76 5.10 5.64
C LEU A 82 2.41 5.19 4.94
N CYS A 83 1.33 4.95 5.69
CA CYS A 83 -0.03 5.08 5.19
C CYS A 83 -1.03 5.48 6.28
N GLN A 84 -2.06 6.22 5.86
CA GLN A 84 -3.21 6.58 6.68
C GLN A 84 -4.45 5.77 6.26
N PRO A 85 -5.26 5.32 7.22
CA PRO A 85 -6.48 4.60 6.92
C PRO A 85 -7.52 5.53 6.28
N THR A 86 -8.26 4.99 5.32
CA THR A 86 -9.42 5.65 4.71
C THR A 86 -10.59 4.67 4.71
N GLY A 87 -11.79 5.12 4.32
CA GLY A 87 -12.93 4.22 4.10
C GLY A 87 -12.75 3.21 2.96
N GLY A 88 -11.66 3.30 2.19
CA GLY A 88 -11.35 2.44 1.04
C GLY A 88 -9.88 2.00 1.03
N LYS A 89 -9.16 2.29 -0.05
CA LYS A 89 -7.73 2.02 -0.11
C LYS A 89 -6.97 3.00 0.77
N ALA A 90 -6.02 2.49 1.55
CA ALA A 90 -5.16 3.31 2.40
C ALA A 90 -4.42 4.36 1.56
N ARG A 91 -4.29 5.56 2.11
CA ARG A 91 -3.57 6.68 1.48
C ARG A 91 -2.10 6.57 1.88
N LEU A 92 -1.20 6.45 0.90
CA LEU A 92 0.24 6.45 1.16
C LEU A 92 0.73 7.89 1.41
N THR A 93 1.76 8.02 2.24
CA THR A 93 2.48 9.28 2.46
C THR A 93 3.21 9.70 1.18
N GLU A 94 3.35 11.01 0.98
CA GLU A 94 4.09 11.55 -0.17
C GLU A 94 5.55 11.06 -0.14
N GLY A 95 6.10 10.73 -1.31
CA GLY A 95 7.44 10.15 -1.42
C GLY A 95 7.55 8.64 -1.16
N CYS A 96 6.54 7.98 -0.60
CA CYS A 96 6.50 6.52 -0.49
C CYS A 96 6.36 5.87 -1.89
N SER A 97 7.24 4.94 -2.21
CA SER A 97 7.07 4.06 -3.39
C SER A 97 6.47 2.73 -2.96
N PHE A 98 5.62 2.13 -3.81
CA PHE A 98 5.02 0.84 -3.49
C PHE A 98 5.08 -0.14 -4.68
N ARG A 99 5.20 -1.42 -4.36
CA ARG A 99 5.10 -2.54 -5.30
C ARG A 99 4.03 -3.50 -4.82
N ARG A 100 3.10 -3.89 -5.69
CA ARG A 100 2.11 -4.92 -5.35
C ARG A 100 2.78 -6.29 -5.30
N LYS A 101 2.60 -7.03 -4.19
CA LYS A 101 3.00 -8.44 -4.13
C LYS A 101 2.07 -9.29 -4.98
N GLN A 102 2.64 -10.21 -5.74
CA GLN A 102 1.88 -11.28 -6.37
C GLN A 102 1.71 -12.41 -5.34
N HIS A 103 0.54 -13.06 -5.38
CA HIS A 103 0.26 -14.32 -4.70
C HIS A 103 0.51 -15.44 -5.70
#